data_AF-A0A2K3MFC3-F1
#
_entry.id   AF-A0A2K3MFC3-F1
#
_cell.length_a   1.000
_cell.length_b   1.000
_cell.length_c   1.000
_cell.angle_alpha   90.00
_cell.angle_beta   90.00
_cell.angle_gamma   90.00
#
_symmetry.space_group_name_H-M   'P 1'
#
loop_
_entity.id
_entity.type
_entity.pdbx_description
1 polymer ?
#
loop_
_entity_poly.entity_id
_entity_poly.type
_entity_poly.pdbx_seq_one_letter_code
_entity_poly.pdbx_strand_id
1 'polypeptide(L)'
;RGVGYLHENKPSPIIHRDLEPSNILRDDSGHLKVADFGVSKLLAVKEDKPLTCQDTSCRYVAPEVFKQEEYDTKVDVFSFALILQEVTPLLIQELRVKDARCSDSSFLDSTNPGRGEGNS
;
A
#
# COMPACT_ATOMS: atom_id res chain seq x y z
N ARG A 1 4.42 -5.78 9.04
CA ARG A 1 5.65 -6.09 9.81
C ARG A 1 6.50 -4.84 10.09
N GLY A 2 6.75 -3.96 9.11
CA GLY A 2 7.54 -2.73 9.33
C GLY A 2 7.02 -1.83 10.46
N VAL A 3 5.79 -1.30 10.34
CA VAL A 3 5.19 -0.43 11.38
C VAL A 3 5.09 -1.12 12.74
N GLY A 4 4.67 -2.39 12.76
CA GLY A 4 4.60 -3.17 14.00
C GLY A 4 5.96 -3.28 14.72
N TYR A 5 7.06 -3.44 13.97
CA TYR A 5 8.41 -3.46 14.55
C TYR A 5 8.79 -2.14 15.23
N LEU A 6 8.38 -1.00 14.67
CA LEU A 6 8.60 0.31 15.30
C LEU A 6 7.81 0.44 16.61
N HIS A 7 6.56 -0.02 16.61
CA HIS A 7 5.66 0.08 17.75
C HIS A 7 6.04 -0.88 18.89
N GLU A 8 6.66 -2.02 18.56
CA GLU A 8 7.16 -3.01 19.53
C GLU A 8 8.56 -2.65 20.08
N ASN A 9 9.18 -1.57 19.60
CA ASN A 9 10.51 -1.14 20.05
C ASN A 9 10.55 -0.92 21.57
N LYS A 10 11.66 -1.33 22.19
CA LYS A 10 11.92 -1.18 23.64
C LYS A 10 13.17 -0.32 23.86
N PRO A 11 13.22 0.53 24.91
CA PRO A 11 12.26 0.63 26.02
C PRO A 11 10.99 1.44 25.69
N SER A 12 10.93 2.10 24.54
CA SER A 12 9.80 2.94 24.15
C SER A 12 9.43 2.74 22.67
N PRO A 13 8.13 2.66 22.33
CA PRO A 13 7.66 2.62 20.96
C PRO A 13 8.17 3.80 20.13
N ILE A 14 8.48 3.55 18.86
CA ILE A 14 8.79 4.57 17.86
C ILE A 14 7.52 4.83 17.04
N ILE A 15 7.14 6.10 16.91
CA ILE A 15 6.03 6.55 16.07
C ILE A 15 6.63 7.21 14.83
N HIS A 16 6.21 6.78 13.64
CA HIS A 16 6.74 7.28 12.37
C HIS A 16 6.27 8.70 12.05
N ARG A 17 4.97 8.95 12.20
CA ARG A 17 4.26 10.24 12.00
C ARG A 17 4.19 10.79 10.58
N ASP A 18 4.94 10.22 9.65
CA ASP A 18 4.91 10.60 8.23
C ASP A 18 4.75 9.39 7.30
N LEU A 19 3.77 8.54 7.59
CA LEU A 19 3.47 7.39 6.74
C LEU A 19 2.61 7.86 5.56
N GLU A 20 3.22 7.89 4.39
CA GLU A 20 2.55 8.15 3.11
C GLU A 20 3.12 7.23 2.01
N PRO A 21 2.43 7.08 0.85
CA PRO A 21 2.87 6.16 -0.20
C PRO A 21 4.30 6.39 -0.70
N SER A 22 4.80 7.63 -0.75
CA SER A 22 6.18 7.93 -1.16
C SER A 22 7.23 7.39 -0.18
N ASN A 23 6.85 7.22 1.09
CA ASN A 23 7.71 6.73 2.16
C ASN A 23 7.64 5.19 2.32
N ILE A 24 6.91 4.51 1.44
CA ILE A 24 6.89 3.04 1.34
C ILE A 24 7.66 2.62 0.09
N LEU A 25 8.93 2.27 0.28
CA LEU A 25 9.83 1.90 -0.82
C LEU A 25 9.73 0.40 -1.13
N ARG A 26 9.96 0.04 -2.40
CA ARG A 26 10.07 -1.35 -2.84
C ARG A 26 11.53 -1.65 -3.19
N ASP A 27 12.08 -2.72 -2.61
CA ASP A 27 13.42 -3.18 -2.97
C ASP A 27 13.43 -4.10 -4.20
N ASP A 28 14.62 -4.47 -4.69
CA ASP A 28 14.80 -5.32 -5.88
C ASP A 28 14.19 -6.71 -5.73
N SER A 29 14.10 -7.21 -4.50
CA SER A 29 13.41 -8.48 -4.19
C SER A 29 11.88 -8.34 -4.09
N GLY A 30 11.36 -7.12 -4.27
CA GLY A 30 9.94 -6.82 -4.23
C GLY A 30 9.37 -6.66 -2.82
N HIS A 31 10.20 -6.56 -1.79
CA HIS A 31 9.75 -6.31 -0.42
C HIS A 31 9.52 -4.82 -0.19
N LEU A 32 8.47 -4.52 0.58
CA LEU A 32 8.16 -3.15 1.00
C LEU A 32 8.94 -2.77 2.27
N LYS A 33 9.48 -1.56 2.29
CA LYS A 33 10.24 -0.98 3.40
C LYS A 33 9.71 0.40 3.75
N VAL A 34 9.64 0.67 5.05
CA VAL A 34 9.30 2.01 5.57
C VAL A 34 10.56 2.87 5.51
N ALA A 35 10.44 4.08 5.00
CA ALA A 35 11.50 5.06 4.84
C ALA A 35 11.09 6.42 5.41
N ASP A 36 12.07 7.33 5.50
CA ASP A 36 11.95 8.69 6.02
C ASP A 36 11.49 8.83 7.48
N PHE A 37 12.47 8.74 8.38
CA PHE A 37 12.27 8.90 9.82
C PHE A 37 12.53 10.34 10.30
N GLY A 38 12.60 11.32 9.38
CA GLY A 38 12.98 12.71 9.69
C GLY A 38 12.10 13.38 10.73
N VAL A 39 10.84 12.93 10.84
CA VAL A 39 9.87 13.39 11.83
C VAL A 39 9.38 12.27 12.74
N SER A 40 10.09 11.16 12.88
CA SER A 40 9.70 10.11 13.84
C SER A 40 9.97 10.54 15.29
N LYS A 41 9.24 9.97 16.26
CA LYS A 41 9.47 10.21 17.70
C LYS A 41 9.43 8.94 18.54
N LEU A 42 10.14 8.97 19.67
CA LEU A 42 9.94 8.01 20.75
C LEU A 42 8.76 8.46 21.60
N LEU A 43 7.80 7.56 21.87
CA LEU A 43 6.60 7.89 22.64
C LEU A 43 6.91 8.40 24.06
N ALA A 44 8.02 7.95 24.67
CA ALA A 44 8.45 8.41 26.00
C ALA A 44 9.03 9.83 26.01
N VAL A 45 9.36 10.39 24.85
CA VAL A 45 9.95 11.73 24.74
C VAL A 45 8.83 12.72 24.43
N LYS A 46 8.59 13.65 25.37
CA LYS A 46 7.75 14.82 25.09
C LYS A 46 8.50 15.74 24.13
N GLU A 47 7.82 16.19 23.08
CA GLU A 47 8.37 17.15 22.15
C GLU A 47 7.90 18.55 22.52
N ASP A 48 8.84 19.50 22.48
CA ASP A 48 8.56 20.91 22.73
C ASP A 48 7.95 21.61 21.51
N LYS A 49 8.05 20.99 20.33
CA LYS A 49 7.55 21.56 19.06
C LYS A 49 6.49 20.65 18.45
N PRO A 50 5.28 21.16 18.16
CA PRO A 50 4.27 20.40 17.46
C PRO A 50 4.72 20.12 16.03
N LEU A 51 4.28 18.99 15.49
CA LEU A 51 4.43 18.71 14.06
C LEU A 51 3.70 19.77 13.25
N THR A 52 4.41 20.34 12.27
CA THR A 52 3.84 21.34 11.39
C THR A 52 3.52 20.66 10.07
N CYS A 53 2.24 20.49 9.78
CA CYS A 53 1.82 19.84 8.54
C CYS A 53 1.75 20.87 7.41
N GLN A 54 2.44 20.62 6.30
CA GLN A 54 2.35 21.44 5.08
C GLN A 54 1.45 20.75 4.05
N ASP A 55 0.25 21.34 3.89
CA ASP A 55 -0.73 21.18 2.81
C ASP A 55 -0.93 19.74 2.29
N THR A 56 -0.08 19.25 1.38
CA THR A 56 -0.22 17.94 0.72
C THR A 56 0.14 16.75 1.60
N SER A 57 1.04 16.93 2.57
CA SER A 57 1.49 15.87 3.49
C SER A 57 0.39 15.52 4.53
N CYS A 58 -0.63 16.37 4.69
CA CYS A 58 -1.68 16.18 5.71
C CYS A 58 -2.70 15.10 5.37
N ARG A 59 -2.71 14.56 4.14
CA ARG A 59 -3.71 13.58 3.70
C ARG A 59 -3.72 12.32 4.55
N TYR A 60 -2.54 11.86 4.97
CA TYR A 60 -2.38 10.61 5.73
C TYR A 60 -2.25 10.86 7.24
N VAL A 61 -2.32 12.12 7.69
CA VAL A 61 -2.13 12.50 9.09
C VAL A 61 -3.41 12.28 9.89
N ALA A 62 -3.28 11.64 11.06
CA ALA A 62 -4.40 11.41 11.96
C ALA A 62 -4.96 12.73 12.52
N PRO A 63 -6.28 12.84 12.74
CA PRO A 63 -6.91 14.10 13.14
C PRO A 63 -6.42 14.62 14.49
N GLU A 64 -6.07 13.75 15.43
CA GLU A 64 -5.47 14.10 16.73
C GLU A 64 -4.09 14.75 16.59
N VAL A 65 -3.29 14.33 15.59
CA VAL A 65 -2.00 14.96 15.28
C VAL A 65 -2.22 16.35 14.71
N PHE A 66 -3.19 16.49 13.81
CA PHE A 66 -3.55 17.77 13.20
C PHE A 66 -4.08 18.77 14.24
N LYS A 67 -4.88 18.30 15.22
CA LYS A 67 -5.40 19.11 16.33
C LYS A 67 -4.38 19.40 17.42
N GLN A 68 -3.15 18.88 17.30
CA GLN A 68 -2.10 19.00 18.32
C GLN A 68 -2.53 18.44 19.68
N GLU A 69 -3.34 17.39 19.68
CA GLU A 69 -3.75 16.65 20.87
C GLU A 69 -2.65 15.62 21.26
N GLU A 70 -2.78 15.00 22.43
CA GLU A 70 -1.91 13.87 22.77
C GLU A 70 -2.24 12.66 21.90
N TYR A 71 -1.21 11.98 21.41
CA TYR A 71 -1.36 10.85 20.50
C TYR A 71 -0.29 9.78 20.75
N ASP A 72 -0.59 8.56 20.30
CA ASP A 72 0.23 7.37 20.46
C ASP A 72 0.53 6.71 19.10
N THR A 73 0.94 5.44 19.12
CA THR A 73 1.21 4.64 17.91
C THR A 73 0.03 4.49 16.96
N LYS A 74 -1.21 4.79 17.38
CA LYS A 74 -2.42 4.66 16.54
C LYS A 74 -2.46 5.64 15.37
N VAL A 75 -1.71 6.74 15.46
CA VAL A 75 -1.60 7.69 14.35
C VAL A 75 -1.02 7.03 13.10
N ASP A 76 -0.01 6.16 13.26
CA ASP A 76 0.58 5.41 12.16
C ASP A 76 -0.39 4.36 11.61
N VAL A 77 -1.28 3.81 12.46
CA VAL A 77 -2.32 2.86 12.03
C VAL A 77 -3.36 3.56 11.16
N PHE A 78 -3.73 4.79 11.52
CA PHE A 78 -4.61 5.62 10.70
C PHE A 78 -4.00 5.89 9.32
N SER A 79 -2.75 6.35 9.28
CA SER A 79 -2.02 6.59 8.03
C SER A 79 -1.94 5.33 7.17
N PHE A 80 -1.58 4.19 7.78
CA PHE A 80 -1.49 2.91 7.09
C PHE A 80 -2.84 2.45 6.51
N ALA A 81 -3.94 2.68 7.21
CA ALA A 81 -5.28 2.35 6.71
C ALA A 81 -5.63 3.14 5.44
N LEU A 82 -5.27 4.43 5.39
CA LEU A 82 -5.47 5.26 4.20
C LEU A 82 -4.61 4.82 3.02
N ILE A 83 -3.34 4.45 3.26
CA ILE A 83 -2.46 3.87 2.24
C ILE A 83 -3.08 2.58 1.67
N LEU A 84 -3.56 1.68 2.53
CA LEU A 84 -4.24 0.46 2.09
C LEU A 84 -5.51 0.74 1.29
N GLN A 85 -6.30 1.72 1.70
CA GLN A 85 -7.51 2.13 0.98
C GLN A 85 -7.20 2.63 -0.43
N GLU A 86 -6.06 3.28 -0.66
CA GLU A 86 -5.67 3.74 -2.00
C GLU A 86 -5.16 2.60 -2.88
N VAL A 87 -4.43 1.65 -2.30
CA VAL A 87 -3.87 0.50 -3.03
C VAL A 87 -4.96 -0.54 -3.35
N THR A 88 -5.99 -0.70 -2.52
CA THR A 88 -7.00 -1.77 -2.67
C THR A 88 -7.84 -1.66 -3.96
N PRO A 89 -8.38 -0.49 -4.36
CA PRO A 89 -9.10 -0.33 -5.63
C PRO A 89 -8.24 -0.62 -6.86
N LEU A 90 -6.95 -0.26 -6.80
CA LEU A 90 -5.99 -0.48 -7.90
C LEU A 90 -5.74 -1.98 -8.12
N LEU A 91 -5.69 -2.78 -7.05
CA LEU A 91 -5.53 -4.24 -7.14
C LEU A 91 -6.75 -4.95 -7.75
N ILE A 92 -7.96 -4.40 -7.58
CA ILE A 92 -9.19 -4.96 -8.17
C ILE A 92 -9.26 -4.69 -9.68
N GLN A 93 -8.69 -3.59 -10.18
CA GLN A 93 -8.62 -3.33 -11.62
C GLN A 93 -7.63 -4.27 -12.35
N GLU A 94 -6.48 -4.57 -11.76
CA GLU A 94 -5.49 -5.50 -12.32
C GLU A 94 -6.03 -6.93 -12.47
N LEU A 95 -6.91 -7.37 -11.57
CA LEU A 95 -7.58 -8.67 -11.67
C LEU A 95 -8.59 -8.71 -12.84
N ARG A 96 -9.36 -7.64 -13.05
CA ARG A 96 -10.31 -7.56 -14.19
C ARG A 96 -9.62 -7.58 -15.56
N VAL A 97 -8.41 -7.03 -15.68
CA VAL A 97 -7.66 -7.05 -16.95
C VAL A 97 -7.06 -8.43 -17.24
N LYS A 98 -6.73 -9.22 -16.21
CA LYS A 98 -6.23 -10.59 -16.38
C LYS A 98 -7.34 -11.56 -16.80
N ASP A 99 -8.55 -11.39 -16.28
CA ASP A 99 -9.70 -12.19 -16.68
C ASP A 99 -10.13 -11.90 -18.13
N ALA A 100 -10.03 -10.64 -18.58
CA ALA A 100 -10.38 -10.26 -19.95
C ALA A 100 -9.42 -10.83 -21.04
N ARG A 101 -8.19 -11.25 -20.67
CA ARG A 101 -7.25 -11.89 -21.62
C ARG A 101 -7.41 -13.39 -21.73
N CYS A 102 -8.18 -14.03 -20.84
CA CYS A 102 -8.37 -15.49 -20.85
C CYS A 102 -9.54 -15.93 -21.75
N SER A 103 -10.32 -15.00 -22.30
CA SER A 103 -11.53 -15.30 -23.08
C SER A 103 -11.30 -15.44 -24.59
N ASP A 104 -10.09 -15.17 -25.10
CA ASP A 104 -9.83 -14.98 -26.54
C ASP A 104 -8.89 -16.05 -27.14
N SER A 105 -8.92 -17.29 -26.64
CA SER A 105 -8.12 -18.39 -27.20
C SER A 105 -8.91 -19.61 -27.69
N SER A 106 -10.23 -19.50 -27.86
CA SER A 106 -11.05 -20.60 -28.40
C SER A 106 -11.88 -20.16 -29.61
N PHE A 107 -11.21 -19.68 -30.66
CA PHE A 107 -11.83 -19.61 -31.98
C PHE A 107 -10.74 -19.72 -33.02
N LEU A 108 -10.43 -20.96 -33.41
CA LEU A 108 -9.98 -21.40 -34.74
C LEU A 108 -9.62 -22.90 -34.62
N ASP A 109 -10.64 -23.76 -34.66
CA ASP A 109 -10.45 -25.13 -35.17
C ASP A 109 -11.61 -25.47 -36.13
N SER A 110 -11.32 -25.19 -37.40
CA SER A 110 -11.61 -26.05 -38.55
C SER A 110 -13.01 -26.66 -38.70
N THR A 111 -13.94 -25.89 -39.27
CA THR A 111 -14.96 -26.46 -40.16
C THR A 111 -14.34 -26.73 -41.54
N ASN A 112 -14.20 -28.00 -41.93
CA ASN A 112 -14.30 -28.35 -43.36
C ASN A 112 -14.78 -29.82 -43.56
N PRO A 113 -15.95 -30.05 -44.17
CA PRO A 113 -16.44 -31.38 -44.52
C PRO A 113 -15.97 -31.77 -45.93
N GLY A 114 -15.11 -32.78 -46.03
CA GLY A 114 -14.62 -33.32 -47.32
C GLY A 114 -15.31 -34.64 -47.68
N ARG A 115 -16.18 -34.60 -48.68
CA ARG A 115 -16.85 -35.73 -49.35
C ARG A 115 -16.11 -36.01 -50.68
N GLY A 116 -15.96 -37.28 -51.08
CA GLY A 116 -15.54 -37.71 -52.44
C GLY A 116 -14.34 -38.67 -52.43
N GLU A 117 -14.55 -39.99 -52.58
CA GLU A 117 -14.56 -40.80 -53.82
C GLU A 117 -13.17 -41.28 -54.29
N GLY A 118 -13.02 -42.59 -54.57
CA GLY A 118 -12.07 -43.11 -55.58
C GLY A 118 -11.22 -44.35 -55.25
N ASN A 119 -11.70 -45.52 -55.71
CA ASN A 119 -11.01 -46.72 -56.23
C ASN A 119 -9.91 -47.48 -55.45
N SER A 120 -10.22 -48.73 -55.10
CA SER A 120 -9.62 -49.94 -55.70
C SER A 120 -10.63 -51.09 -55.68
#